data_AF-A0A656Z567-F1
#
_entry.id   AF-A0A656Z567-F1
#
_cell.length_a   1.000
_cell.length_b   1.000
_cell.length_c   1.000
_cell.angle_alpha   90.00
_cell.angle_beta   90.00
_cell.angle_gamma   90.00
#
_symmetry.space_group_name_H-M   'P 1'
#
loop_
_entity.id
_entity.type
_entity.pdbx_description
1 polymer ?
#
loop_
_entity_poly.entity_id
_entity_poly.type
_entity_poly.pdbx_seq_one_letter_code
_entity_poly.pdbx_strand_id
1 'polypeptide(L)'
;MSRKNPFANLDLSSIGSTGPAAKSCYGMTGAAKTVVRSIEEMAENTKRLMDGETIVEIEPQLLDVFSPPTGFRTRCRTSCPARGNQGSGQTSPILVRPNPRNSERYMVVFGHRRARVAMNLGVKVKAVVKKLDDVASAIAQGQENSARSNLSFIERAYFAQNLLSSGMTKETVKSAIGIDDALLSKMLSVIETIPSTMTMALGASKKIGRDKWLSLRQLILNPAYLNIALEK
;
A
#
# COMPACT_ATOMS: atom_id res chain seq x y z
N MET A 1 9.62 -73.95 -41.85
CA MET A 1 9.94 -73.28 -40.57
C MET A 1 9.25 -71.92 -40.56
N SER A 2 8.18 -71.77 -39.77
CA SER A 2 7.40 -70.53 -39.68
C SER A 2 8.11 -69.54 -38.77
N ARG A 3 8.46 -68.36 -39.28
CA ARG A 3 9.11 -67.30 -38.50
C ARG A 3 8.05 -66.65 -37.60
N LYS A 4 8.24 -66.76 -36.28
CA LYS A 4 7.38 -66.15 -35.25
C LYS A 4 7.36 -64.62 -35.43
N ASN A 5 6.17 -64.03 -35.39
CA ASN A 5 5.99 -62.58 -35.43
C ASN A 5 6.54 -61.95 -34.12
N PRO A 6 7.47 -60.97 -34.21
CA PRO A 6 8.14 -60.40 -33.05
C PRO A 6 7.27 -59.44 -32.22
N PHE A 7 6.03 -59.18 -32.65
CA PHE A 7 5.14 -58.18 -32.02
C PHE A 7 3.98 -58.79 -31.23
N ALA A 8 3.96 -60.12 -31.04
CA ALA A 8 2.87 -60.81 -30.35
C ALA A 8 2.73 -60.47 -28.84
N ASN A 9 3.73 -59.83 -28.23
CA ASN A 9 3.75 -59.50 -26.80
C ASN A 9 3.71 -58.00 -26.49
N LEU A 10 3.33 -57.14 -27.44
CA LEU A 10 3.16 -55.71 -27.15
C LEU A 10 1.76 -55.45 -26.60
N ASP A 11 1.67 -55.25 -25.29
CA ASP A 11 0.45 -54.84 -24.60
C ASP A 11 0.24 -53.33 -24.75
N LEU A 12 -0.62 -52.97 -25.71
CA LEU A 12 -1.00 -51.59 -26.05
C LEU A 12 -1.95 -50.95 -25.03
N SER A 13 -2.34 -51.67 -23.98
CA SER A 13 -3.26 -51.16 -22.95
C SER A 13 -2.60 -50.22 -21.93
N SER A 14 -1.28 -50.00 -22.01
CA SER A 14 -0.54 -49.06 -21.14
C SER A 14 -0.47 -47.61 -21.67
N ILE A 15 -1.08 -47.32 -22.82
CA ILE A 15 -1.14 -45.95 -23.38
C ILE A 15 -2.44 -45.28 -22.90
N GLY A 16 -2.53 -45.08 -21.58
CA GLY A 16 -3.67 -44.44 -20.91
C GLY A 16 -3.21 -43.37 -19.92
N SER A 17 -3.25 -42.11 -20.37
CA SER A 17 -3.35 -40.85 -19.62
C SER A 17 -2.38 -40.53 -18.44
N THR A 18 -1.69 -39.40 -18.65
CA THR A 18 -1.29 -38.35 -17.67
C THR A 18 -0.12 -38.61 -16.72
N GLY A 19 1.09 -38.41 -17.24
CA GLY A 19 2.26 -37.90 -16.50
C GLY A 19 2.83 -36.70 -17.27
N PRO A 20 3.56 -35.76 -16.62
CA PRO A 20 3.97 -34.52 -17.27
C PRO A 20 4.82 -34.85 -18.50
N ALA A 21 4.47 -34.25 -19.64
CA ALA A 21 5.22 -34.39 -20.87
C ALA A 21 6.69 -34.08 -20.57
N ALA A 22 7.55 -35.08 -20.77
CA ALA A 22 8.99 -34.87 -20.78
C ALA A 22 9.27 -33.75 -21.76
N LYS A 23 9.83 -32.63 -21.26
CA LYS A 23 10.22 -31.50 -22.10
C LYS A 23 11.16 -32.04 -23.16
N SER A 24 10.68 -32.12 -24.39
CA SER A 24 11.51 -32.37 -25.56
C SER A 24 12.56 -31.27 -25.58
N CYS A 25 13.77 -31.63 -25.17
CA CYS A 25 14.94 -30.78 -25.28
C CYS A 25 15.39 -30.85 -26.74
N TYR A 26 14.66 -30.19 -27.64
CA TYR A 26 15.24 -29.80 -28.91
C TYR A 26 16.38 -28.85 -28.57
N GLY A 27 17.60 -29.24 -28.94
CA GLY A 27 18.82 -28.46 -28.77
C GLY A 27 18.69 -27.12 -29.49
N MET A 28 18.16 -26.14 -28.79
CA MET A 28 17.85 -24.83 -29.33
C MET A 28 19.18 -24.09 -29.52
N THR A 29 19.61 -23.96 -30.78
CA THR A 29 20.84 -23.26 -31.16
C THR A 29 20.72 -21.76 -30.91
N GLY A 30 21.88 -21.07 -30.82
CA GLY A 30 22.05 -19.78 -30.14
C GLY A 30 21.08 -18.65 -30.49
N ALA A 31 20.56 -18.57 -31.72
CA ALA A 31 19.59 -17.55 -32.11
C ALA A 31 18.20 -17.80 -31.48
N ALA A 32 17.71 -19.04 -31.53
CA ALA A 32 16.42 -19.41 -30.92
C ALA A 32 16.47 -19.35 -29.39
N LYS A 33 17.62 -19.69 -28.77
CA LYS A 33 17.87 -19.46 -27.33
C LYS A 33 17.75 -17.98 -26.96
N THR A 34 18.27 -17.08 -27.79
CA THR A 34 18.23 -15.63 -27.53
C THR A 34 16.81 -15.09 -27.61
N VAL A 35 16.00 -15.57 -28.55
CA VAL A 35 14.59 -15.19 -28.68
C VAL A 35 13.77 -15.72 -27.50
N VAL A 36 13.94 -16.98 -27.10
CA VAL A 36 13.26 -17.56 -25.93
C VAL A 36 13.63 -16.82 -24.65
N ARG A 37 14.91 -16.49 -24.47
CA ARG A 37 15.37 -15.69 -23.32
C ARG A 37 14.79 -14.29 -23.31
N SER A 38 14.63 -13.66 -24.48
CA SER A 38 13.99 -12.35 -24.62
C SER A 38 12.49 -12.39 -24.31
N ILE A 39 11.81 -13.49 -24.67
CA ILE A 39 10.39 -13.71 -24.36
C ILE A 39 10.21 -13.97 -22.86
N GLU A 40 11.07 -14.79 -22.24
CA GLU A 40 11.09 -15.01 -20.80
C GLU A 40 11.39 -13.71 -20.04
N GLU A 41 12.36 -12.92 -20.51
CA GLU A 41 12.68 -11.61 -19.93
C GLU A 41 11.52 -10.62 -20.08
N MET A 42 10.81 -10.60 -21.22
CA MET A 42 9.57 -9.82 -21.37
C MET A 42 8.44 -10.33 -20.47
N ALA A 43 8.31 -11.64 -20.27
CA ALA A 43 7.31 -12.22 -19.38
C ALA A 43 7.62 -11.91 -17.90
N GLU A 44 8.88 -11.95 -17.50
CA GLU A 44 9.33 -11.52 -16.18
C GLU A 44 9.14 -10.01 -15.99
N ASN A 45 9.46 -9.21 -17.02
CA ASN A 45 9.31 -7.76 -16.93
C ASN A 45 7.82 -7.37 -16.88
N THR A 46 6.95 -8.04 -17.64
CA THR A 46 5.49 -7.84 -17.55
C THR A 46 4.95 -8.30 -16.19
N LYS A 47 5.45 -9.40 -15.64
CA LYS A 47 5.12 -9.84 -14.29
C LYS A 47 5.57 -8.82 -13.23
N ARG A 48 6.79 -8.28 -13.32
CA ARG A 48 7.29 -7.19 -12.44
C ARG A 48 6.51 -5.88 -12.60
N LEU A 49 5.99 -5.60 -13.80
CA LEU A 49 5.05 -4.51 -14.05
C LEU A 49 3.70 -4.76 -13.35
N MET A 50 3.23 -6.00 -13.32
CA MET A 50 2.00 -6.39 -12.62
C MET A 50 2.17 -6.39 -11.09
N ASP A 51 3.34 -6.83 -10.60
CA ASP A 51 3.72 -6.86 -9.18
C ASP A 51 4.14 -5.45 -8.66
N GLY A 52 4.35 -4.51 -9.58
CA GLY A 52 4.75 -3.13 -9.29
C GLY A 52 6.16 -3.04 -8.70
N GLU A 53 7.12 -3.74 -9.29
CA GLU A 53 8.55 -3.65 -8.96
C GLU A 53 9.32 -2.73 -9.92
N THR A 54 8.71 -2.36 -11.05
CA THR A 54 9.34 -1.49 -12.06
C THR A 54 9.10 -0.01 -11.75
N ILE A 55 10.17 0.77 -11.73
CA ILE A 55 10.13 2.22 -11.58
C ILE A 55 9.85 2.85 -12.96
N VAL A 56 8.76 3.62 -13.06
CA VAL A 56 8.34 4.33 -14.28
C VAL A 56 8.41 5.84 -14.03
N GLU A 57 8.70 6.62 -15.07
CA GLU A 57 8.64 8.07 -15.01
C GLU A 57 7.26 8.56 -15.47
N ILE A 58 6.53 9.24 -14.58
CA ILE A 58 5.17 9.73 -14.85
C ILE A 58 5.20 11.25 -14.96
N GLU A 59 4.44 11.77 -15.93
CA GLU A 59 4.25 13.21 -16.09
C GLU A 59 3.38 13.77 -14.96
N PRO A 60 3.70 14.95 -14.39
CA PRO A 60 2.98 15.47 -13.25
C PRO A 60 1.48 15.71 -13.50
N GLN A 61 1.08 15.96 -14.73
CA GLN A 61 -0.31 16.23 -15.12
C GLN A 61 -1.22 14.99 -15.00
N LEU A 62 -0.62 13.79 -15.10
CA LEU A 62 -1.33 12.51 -15.00
C LEU A 62 -1.58 12.09 -13.55
N LEU A 63 -1.06 12.84 -12.56
CA LEU A 63 -1.16 12.51 -11.14
C LEU A 63 -2.31 13.23 -10.44
N ASP A 64 -3.09 12.47 -9.69
CA ASP A 64 -4.06 12.95 -8.72
C ASP A 64 -3.45 12.93 -7.32
N VAL A 65 -3.14 14.11 -6.79
CA VAL A 65 -2.57 14.29 -5.46
C VAL A 65 -3.69 14.65 -4.48
N PHE A 66 -4.01 13.74 -3.56
CA PHE A 66 -5.00 14.02 -2.52
C PHE A 66 -4.46 15.09 -1.55
N SER A 67 -5.26 16.14 -1.31
CA SER A 67 -4.96 17.16 -0.31
C SER A 67 -5.92 17.00 0.87
N PRO A 68 -5.44 16.64 2.07
CA PRO A 68 -6.32 16.52 3.23
C PRO A 68 -6.92 17.89 3.61
N PRO A 69 -8.10 17.90 4.27
CA PRO A 69 -8.75 19.13 4.74
C PRO A 69 -7.85 19.95 5.66
N THR A 70 -8.00 21.27 5.59
CA THR A 70 -7.12 22.31 6.13
C THR A 70 -6.83 22.23 7.64
N GLY A 71 -7.60 21.46 8.42
CA GLY A 71 -7.44 21.28 9.87
C GLY A 71 -6.37 20.26 10.31
N PHE A 72 -6.02 19.29 9.46
CA PHE A 72 -4.93 18.32 9.70
C PHE A 72 -3.64 18.72 8.98
N ARG A 73 -3.45 20.01 8.71
CA ARG A 73 -2.16 20.53 8.29
C ARG A 73 -1.22 20.42 9.48
N THR A 74 -0.52 19.29 9.57
CA THR A 74 0.75 19.25 10.29
C THR A 74 1.56 20.40 9.69
N ARG A 75 1.68 21.50 10.44
CA ARG A 75 2.63 22.57 10.15
C ARG A 75 4.01 21.97 10.36
N CYS A 76 4.42 21.07 9.46
CA CYS A 76 5.79 20.68 9.26
C CYS A 76 6.48 21.89 8.63
N ARG A 77 6.72 22.87 9.48
CA ARG A 77 7.59 24.00 9.25
C ARG A 77 9.01 23.45 9.33
N THR A 78 9.38 22.67 8.33
CA THR A 78 10.74 22.19 8.13
C THR A 78 11.01 22.20 6.64
N SER A 79 11.67 23.28 6.24
CA SER A 79 12.58 23.35 5.11
C SER A 79 13.32 22.03 4.97
N CYS A 80 12.95 21.21 3.99
CA CYS A 80 13.92 20.29 3.41
C CYS A 80 14.22 20.84 2.02
N PRO A 81 15.50 20.98 1.67
CA PRO A 81 15.92 21.86 0.60
C PRO A 81 15.44 21.31 -0.73
N ALA A 82 14.88 22.18 -1.56
CA ALA A 82 14.66 21.95 -2.99
C ALA A 82 15.97 21.62 -3.77
N ARG A 83 17.12 21.58 -3.08
CA ARG A 83 18.46 21.37 -3.68
C ARG A 83 18.74 19.94 -4.13
N GLY A 84 17.95 18.94 -3.72
CA GLY A 84 18.15 17.57 -4.19
C GLY A 84 17.85 17.41 -5.69
N ASN A 85 16.81 18.05 -6.21
CA ASN A 85 16.30 17.73 -7.54
C ASN A 85 17.04 18.41 -8.71
N GLN A 86 18.02 19.30 -8.46
CA GLN A 86 18.77 19.95 -9.53
C GLN A 86 20.09 19.26 -9.87
N GLY A 87 20.60 18.35 -9.01
CA GLY A 87 21.89 17.66 -9.26
C GLY A 87 21.90 16.17 -8.87
N SER A 88 21.01 15.73 -7.99
CA SER A 88 20.89 14.33 -7.57
C SER A 88 19.42 13.91 -7.64
N GLY A 89 19.00 13.44 -8.82
CA GLY A 89 17.62 13.08 -9.13
C GLY A 89 16.95 12.23 -8.05
N GLN A 90 15.61 12.29 -8.00
CA GLN A 90 14.76 11.62 -7.03
C GLN A 90 15.29 10.24 -6.59
N THR A 91 15.80 10.15 -5.35
CA THR A 91 16.46 8.94 -4.81
C THR A 91 15.49 7.81 -4.50
N SER A 92 14.24 8.13 -4.18
CA SER A 92 13.20 7.14 -3.87
C SER A 92 11.95 7.41 -4.72
N PRO A 93 11.31 6.38 -5.32
CA PRO A 93 10.11 6.56 -6.11
C PRO A 93 8.88 6.88 -5.23
N ILE A 94 7.84 7.47 -5.83
CA ILE A 94 6.48 7.55 -5.24
C ILE A 94 5.72 6.25 -5.52
N LEU A 95 4.67 5.94 -4.76
CA LEU A 95 3.75 4.86 -5.10
C LEU A 95 2.45 5.45 -5.60
N VAL A 96 2.00 4.95 -6.74
CA VAL A 96 0.75 5.34 -7.36
C VAL A 96 -0.07 4.12 -7.70
N ARG A 97 -1.37 4.33 -7.83
CA ARG A 97 -2.32 3.35 -8.36
C ARG A 97 -3.09 3.97 -9.52
N PRO A 98 -3.58 3.18 -10.49
CA PRO A 98 -4.52 3.68 -11.48
C PRO A 98 -5.78 4.27 -10.82
N ASN A 99 -6.29 5.37 -11.36
CA ASN A 99 -7.54 5.97 -10.89
C ASN A 99 -8.72 5.10 -11.37
N PRO A 100 -9.61 4.65 -10.46
CA PRO A 100 -10.74 3.78 -10.82
C PRO A 100 -11.77 4.47 -11.74
N ARG A 101 -11.79 5.80 -11.78
CA ARG A 101 -12.67 6.60 -12.65
C ARG A 101 -12.05 6.96 -13.99
N ASN A 102 -10.72 6.95 -14.09
CA ASN A 102 -10.00 7.28 -15.32
C ASN A 102 -8.66 6.52 -15.36
N SER A 103 -8.58 5.48 -16.19
CA SER A 103 -7.40 4.62 -16.32
C SER A 103 -6.14 5.33 -16.83
N GLU A 104 -6.27 6.49 -17.45
CA GLU A 104 -5.13 7.29 -17.93
C GLU A 104 -4.50 8.14 -16.82
N ARG A 105 -5.14 8.20 -15.64
CA ARG A 105 -4.68 8.98 -14.50
C ARG A 105 -4.28 8.08 -13.35
N TYR A 106 -3.36 8.58 -12.54
CA TYR A 106 -2.79 7.84 -11.41
C TYR A 106 -3.04 8.59 -10.11
N MET A 107 -3.58 7.89 -9.10
CA MET A 107 -3.71 8.43 -7.76
C MET A 107 -2.46 8.16 -6.94
N VAL A 108 -1.95 9.18 -6.25
CA VAL A 108 -0.80 9.04 -5.37
C VAL A 108 -1.20 8.32 -4.09
N VAL A 109 -0.57 7.19 -3.81
CA VAL A 109 -0.76 6.40 -2.58
C VAL A 109 0.17 6.91 -1.48
N PHE A 110 1.45 7.10 -1.80
CA PHE A 110 2.41 7.73 -0.89
C PHE A 110 3.39 8.64 -1.63
N GLY A 111 4.04 9.55 -0.87
CA GLY A 111 4.98 10.50 -1.45
C GLY A 111 4.33 11.78 -2.01
N HIS A 112 3.14 12.14 -1.52
CA HIS A 112 2.38 13.35 -1.90
C HIS A 112 3.23 14.62 -1.97
N ARG A 113 4.17 14.83 -1.03
CA ARG A 113 5.07 15.99 -1.05
C ARG A 113 6.01 15.99 -2.26
N ARG A 114 6.57 14.83 -2.64
CA ARG A 114 7.45 14.69 -3.81
C ARG A 114 6.67 14.92 -5.10
N ALA A 115 5.47 14.36 -5.21
CA ALA A 115 4.58 14.60 -6.34
C ALA A 115 4.26 16.10 -6.49
N ARG A 116 3.97 16.81 -5.38
CA ARG A 116 3.72 18.26 -5.41
C ARG A 116 4.95 19.07 -5.84
N VAL A 117 6.14 18.71 -5.36
CA VAL A 117 7.39 19.37 -5.77
C VAL A 117 7.64 19.14 -7.27
N ALA A 118 7.43 17.92 -7.75
CA ALA A 118 7.56 17.59 -9.17
C ALA A 118 6.56 18.36 -10.04
N MET A 119 5.30 18.49 -9.60
CA MET A 119 4.28 19.34 -10.24
C MET A 119 4.71 20.81 -10.30
N ASN A 120 5.21 21.37 -9.19
CA ASN A 120 5.63 22.77 -9.14
C ASN A 120 6.86 23.06 -10.02
N LEU A 121 7.73 22.06 -10.20
CA LEU A 121 8.94 22.17 -11.01
C LEU A 121 8.72 21.75 -12.47
N GLY A 122 7.57 21.18 -12.82
CA GLY A 122 7.29 20.65 -14.16
C GLY A 122 8.16 19.46 -14.57
N VAL A 123 8.76 18.75 -13.61
CA VAL A 123 9.67 17.62 -13.88
C VAL A 123 8.95 16.28 -13.73
N LYS A 124 9.30 15.29 -14.55
CA LYS A 124 8.80 13.91 -14.42
C LYS A 124 9.16 13.33 -13.05
N VAL A 125 8.27 12.52 -12.49
CA VAL A 125 8.47 11.88 -11.18
C VAL A 125 8.63 10.37 -11.36
N LYS A 126 9.63 9.81 -10.68
CA LYS A 126 9.82 8.35 -10.60
C LYS A 126 8.74 7.77 -9.68
N ALA A 127 7.97 6.84 -10.21
CA ALA A 127 6.82 6.23 -9.56
C ALA A 127 6.84 4.72 -9.75
N VAL A 128 6.36 4.02 -8.74
CA VAL A 128 6.01 2.61 -8.81
C VAL A 128 4.49 2.54 -8.96
N VAL A 129 4.02 1.86 -10.00
CA VAL A 129 2.58 1.67 -10.24
C VAL A 129 2.17 0.32 -9.65
N LYS A 130 1.25 0.32 -8.69
CA LYS A 130 0.62 -0.90 -8.18
C LYS A 130 -0.88 -0.87 -8.40
N LYS A 131 -1.44 -1.99 -8.87
CA LYS A 131 -2.89 -2.19 -8.90
C LYS A 131 -3.35 -2.48 -7.48
N LEU A 132 -3.69 -1.42 -6.75
CA LEU A 132 -4.23 -1.48 -5.40
C LEU A 132 -5.71 -1.11 -5.45
N ASP A 133 -6.54 -1.89 -4.78
CA ASP A 133 -7.90 -1.47 -4.45
C ASP A 133 -7.86 -0.36 -3.39
N ASP A 134 -9.03 0.22 -3.07
CA ASP A 134 -9.12 1.34 -2.11
C ASP A 134 -8.59 0.93 -0.74
N VAL A 135 -8.79 -0.34 -0.41
CA VAL A 135 -8.32 -0.96 0.82
C VAL A 135 -6.80 -1.05 0.86
N ALA A 136 -6.18 -1.71 -0.10
CA ALA A 136 -4.73 -1.90 -0.16
C ALA A 136 -3.99 -0.57 -0.33
N SER A 137 -4.59 0.41 -1.01
CA SER A 137 -4.06 1.77 -1.11
C SER A 137 -3.98 2.44 0.27
N ALA A 138 -5.06 2.39 1.05
CA ALA A 138 -5.08 3.00 2.38
C ALA A 138 -4.13 2.28 3.34
N ILE A 139 -4.00 0.95 3.25
CA ILE A 139 -3.02 0.17 4.01
C ILE A 139 -1.60 0.61 3.68
N ALA A 140 -1.24 0.67 2.40
CA ALA A 140 0.11 1.04 1.96
C ALA A 140 0.47 2.47 2.39
N GLN A 141 -0.50 3.40 2.33
CA GLN A 141 -0.35 4.76 2.84
C GLN A 141 -0.18 4.78 4.37
N GLY A 142 -0.96 3.96 5.09
CA GLY A 142 -0.86 3.78 6.53
C GLY A 142 0.49 3.26 6.97
N GLN A 143 1.00 2.22 6.30
CA GLN A 143 2.31 1.63 6.55
C GLN A 143 3.45 2.62 6.33
N GLU A 144 3.38 3.45 5.27
CA GLU A 144 4.40 4.48 5.01
C GLU A 144 4.42 5.57 6.11
N ASN A 145 3.24 5.97 6.61
CA ASN A 145 3.13 6.94 7.69
C ASN A 145 3.51 6.35 9.06
N SER A 146 3.15 5.08 9.32
CA SER A 146 3.46 4.36 10.55
C SER A 146 4.95 4.05 10.65
N ALA A 147 5.57 3.60 9.55
CA ALA A 147 7.02 3.34 9.46
C ALA A 147 7.86 4.61 9.66
N ARG A 148 7.28 5.79 9.42
CA ARG A 148 7.91 7.08 9.76
C ARG A 148 7.79 7.46 11.23
N SER A 149 7.18 6.63 12.07
CA SER A 149 7.09 6.79 13.54
C SER A 149 6.52 8.13 14.01
N ASN A 150 5.71 8.80 13.18
CA ASN A 150 5.30 10.20 13.39
C ASN A 150 3.82 10.39 13.77
N LEU A 151 3.02 9.32 13.76
CA LEU A 151 1.61 9.37 14.15
C LEU A 151 1.48 9.24 15.67
N SER A 152 0.78 10.19 16.28
CA SER A 152 0.38 10.14 17.68
C SER A 152 -0.55 8.95 17.97
N PHE A 153 -0.78 8.68 19.26
CA PHE A 153 -1.75 7.66 19.66
C PHE A 153 -3.15 7.93 19.08
N ILE A 154 -3.62 9.17 19.15
CA ILE A 154 -4.97 9.54 18.69
C ILE A 154 -5.08 9.53 17.16
N GLU A 155 -4.03 9.93 16.44
CA GLU A 155 -4.01 9.85 14.96
C GLU A 155 -4.04 8.40 14.49
N ARG A 156 -3.31 7.49 15.14
CA ARG A 156 -3.37 6.05 14.84
C ARG A 156 -4.75 5.48 15.12
N ALA A 157 -5.37 5.88 16.22
CA ALA A 157 -6.72 5.45 16.55
C ALA A 157 -7.73 5.94 15.50
N TYR A 158 -7.62 7.20 15.04
CA TYR A 158 -8.56 7.77 14.06
C TYR A 158 -8.40 7.11 12.70
N PHE A 159 -7.15 6.85 12.33
CA PHE A 159 -6.83 6.07 11.15
C PHE A 159 -7.43 4.66 11.24
N ALA A 160 -7.27 3.97 12.38
CA ALA A 160 -7.88 2.65 12.60
C ALA A 160 -9.40 2.67 12.44
N GLN A 161 -10.08 3.66 13.05
CA GLN A 161 -11.53 3.81 12.91
C GLN A 161 -11.93 4.04 11.45
N ASN A 162 -11.27 4.93 10.73
CA ASN A 162 -11.58 5.20 9.32
C ASN A 162 -11.39 3.96 8.44
N LEU A 163 -10.34 3.16 8.67
CA LEU A 163 -10.15 1.91 7.94
C LEU A 163 -11.30 0.92 8.22
N LEU A 164 -11.71 0.77 9.48
CA LEU A 164 -12.86 -0.09 9.83
C LEU A 164 -14.17 0.42 9.20
N SER A 165 -14.42 1.73 9.25
CA SER A 165 -15.60 2.36 8.64
C SER A 165 -15.62 2.23 7.11
N SER A 166 -14.45 2.09 6.47
CA SER A 166 -14.34 1.79 5.04
C SER A 166 -14.60 0.31 4.68
N GLY A 167 -14.96 -0.53 5.66
CA GLY A 167 -15.30 -1.95 5.47
C GLY A 167 -14.13 -2.91 5.65
N MET A 168 -12.99 -2.47 6.20
CA MET A 168 -11.84 -3.34 6.41
C MET A 168 -12.00 -4.25 7.63
N THR A 169 -11.38 -5.42 7.59
CA THR A 169 -11.31 -6.32 8.74
C THR A 169 -10.33 -5.81 9.79
N LYS A 170 -10.54 -6.17 11.06
CA LYS A 170 -9.63 -5.81 12.16
C LYS A 170 -8.20 -6.31 11.92
N GLU A 171 -8.04 -7.48 11.30
CA GLU A 171 -6.73 -8.06 10.98
C GLU A 171 -5.94 -7.19 10.00
N THR A 172 -6.61 -6.72 8.95
CA THR A 172 -6.04 -5.82 7.95
C THR A 172 -5.61 -4.50 8.58
N VAL A 173 -6.43 -3.92 9.48
CA VAL A 173 -6.10 -2.69 10.21
C VAL A 173 -4.89 -2.86 11.11
N LYS A 174 -4.80 -3.98 11.84
CA LYS A 174 -3.63 -4.31 12.68
C LYS A 174 -2.35 -4.37 11.86
N SER A 175 -2.40 -5.03 10.69
CA SER A 175 -1.26 -5.13 9.77
C SER A 175 -0.87 -3.78 9.16
N ALA A 176 -1.85 -2.93 8.83
CA ALA A 176 -1.63 -1.60 8.27
C ALA A 176 -0.92 -0.66 9.26
N ILE A 177 -1.30 -0.72 10.53
CA ILE A 177 -0.77 0.16 11.58
C ILE A 177 0.47 -0.45 12.26
N GLY A 178 0.60 -1.78 12.25
CA GLY A 178 1.67 -2.52 12.93
C GLY A 178 1.42 -2.65 14.43
N ILE A 179 0.19 -2.98 14.85
CA ILE A 179 -0.22 -3.07 16.25
C ILE A 179 -0.90 -4.39 16.59
N ASP A 180 -0.95 -4.72 17.88
CA ASP A 180 -1.66 -5.88 18.41
C ASP A 180 -3.17 -5.61 18.61
N ASP A 181 -3.91 -6.67 18.96
CA ASP A 181 -5.35 -6.62 19.16
C ASP A 181 -5.76 -5.82 20.40
N ALA A 182 -4.97 -5.91 21.46
CA ALA A 182 -5.21 -5.21 22.72
C ALA A 182 -5.08 -3.69 22.54
N LEU A 183 -4.08 -3.24 21.79
CA LEU A 183 -3.86 -1.83 21.49
C LEU A 183 -4.91 -1.29 20.54
N LEU A 184 -5.29 -2.05 19.50
CA LEU A 184 -6.39 -1.67 18.61
C LEU A 184 -7.69 -1.47 19.40
N SER A 185 -8.04 -2.43 20.26
CA SER A 185 -9.25 -2.33 21.10
C SER A 185 -9.22 -1.10 22.02
N LYS A 186 -8.08 -0.81 22.64
CA LYS A 186 -7.90 0.40 23.47
C LYS A 186 -8.06 1.68 22.64
N MET A 187 -7.46 1.73 21.45
CA MET A 187 -7.56 2.88 20.53
C MET A 187 -9.01 3.17 20.14
N LEU A 188 -9.75 2.13 19.72
CA LEU A 188 -11.16 2.26 19.34
C LEU A 188 -12.01 2.73 20.53
N SER A 189 -11.80 2.14 21.71
CA SER A 189 -12.54 2.53 22.91
C SER A 189 -12.39 4.01 23.28
N VAL A 190 -11.21 4.60 23.00
CA VAL A 190 -10.96 6.02 23.26
C VAL A 190 -11.75 6.88 22.28
N ILE A 191 -11.71 6.57 20.98
CA ILE A 191 -12.39 7.40 19.97
C ILE A 191 -13.90 7.26 20.04
N GLU A 192 -14.42 6.09 20.38
CA GLU A 192 -15.86 5.88 20.55
C GLU A 192 -16.42 6.62 21.77
N THR A 193 -15.59 6.83 22.81
CA THR A 193 -16.04 7.49 24.05
C THR A 193 -15.86 9.00 24.00
N ILE A 194 -14.75 9.49 23.44
CA ILE A 194 -14.40 10.91 23.49
C ILE A 194 -15.16 11.65 22.37
N PRO A 195 -15.93 12.71 22.68
CA PRO A 195 -16.62 13.50 21.68
C PRO A 195 -15.68 14.03 20.59
N SER A 196 -16.19 14.06 19.35
CA SER A 196 -15.42 14.54 18.20
C SER A 196 -15.02 16.02 18.33
N THR A 197 -15.83 16.84 19.01
CA THR A 197 -15.53 18.25 19.34
C THR A 197 -14.24 18.38 20.14
N MET A 198 -14.10 17.59 21.21
CA MET A 198 -12.92 17.57 22.06
C MET A 198 -11.70 17.02 21.31
N THR A 199 -11.88 15.95 20.55
CA THR A 199 -10.79 15.36 19.75
C THR A 199 -10.26 16.34 18.69
N MET A 200 -11.14 17.12 18.06
CA MET A 200 -10.75 18.17 17.12
C MET A 200 -10.03 19.33 17.81
N ALA A 201 -10.48 19.74 19.01
CA ALA A 201 -9.83 20.80 19.79
C ALA A 201 -8.43 20.38 20.28
N LEU A 202 -8.27 19.14 20.74
CA LEU A 202 -6.99 18.59 21.20
C LEU A 202 -6.02 18.28 20.05
N GLY A 203 -6.55 18.01 18.85
CA GLY A 203 -5.77 17.70 17.66
C GLY A 203 -4.80 16.54 17.85
N ALA A 204 -3.69 16.53 17.10
CA ALA A 204 -2.73 15.43 17.09
C ALA A 204 -2.07 15.14 18.44
N SER A 205 -1.98 16.11 19.36
CA SER A 205 -1.47 15.90 20.73
C SER A 205 -0.23 14.97 20.82
N LYS A 206 0.80 15.22 20.00
CA LYS A 206 1.93 14.29 19.77
C LYS A 206 2.72 13.87 21.03
N LYS A 207 2.72 14.73 22.06
CA LYS A 207 3.38 14.47 23.35
C LYS A 207 2.51 13.68 24.33
N ILE A 208 1.25 13.44 23.99
CA ILE A 208 0.26 12.75 24.83
C ILE A 208 0.18 11.30 24.35
N GLY A 209 0.72 10.40 25.18
CA GLY A 209 0.69 8.97 24.95
C GLY A 209 -0.64 8.31 25.36
N ARG A 210 -0.69 7.00 25.16
CA ARG A 210 -1.83 6.13 25.43
C ARG A 210 -2.49 6.37 26.79
N ASP A 211 -1.70 6.41 27.87
CA ASP A 211 -2.25 6.35 29.23
C ASP A 211 -3.09 7.58 29.57
N LYS A 212 -2.66 8.77 29.14
CA LYS A 212 -3.42 10.02 29.33
C LYS A 212 -4.75 10.00 28.57
N TRP A 213 -4.78 9.43 27.36
CA TRP A 213 -6.02 9.25 26.60
C TRP A 213 -6.98 8.27 27.27
N LEU A 214 -6.45 7.19 27.87
CA LEU A 214 -7.26 6.24 28.64
C LEU A 214 -7.79 6.87 29.94
N SER A 215 -7.00 7.68 30.64
CA SER A 215 -7.46 8.43 31.81
C SER A 215 -8.54 9.43 31.43
N LEU A 216 -8.38 10.15 30.31
CA LEU A 216 -9.40 11.08 29.81
C LEU A 216 -10.71 10.34 29.48
N ARG A 217 -10.62 9.17 28.83
CA ARG A 217 -11.77 8.30 28.60
C ARG A 217 -12.47 7.94 29.91
N GLN A 218 -11.74 7.54 30.95
CA GLN A 218 -12.33 7.20 32.26
C GLN A 218 -13.05 8.38 32.90
N LEU A 219 -12.51 9.59 32.77
CA LEU A 219 -13.16 10.81 33.28
C LEU A 219 -14.48 11.10 32.55
N ILE A 220 -14.51 10.94 31.23
CA ILE A 220 -15.71 11.19 30.42
C ILE A 220 -16.81 10.14 30.67
N LEU A 221 -16.44 8.89 30.94
CA LEU A 221 -17.41 7.85 31.31
C LEU A 221 -18.11 8.12 32.64
N ASN A 222 -17.54 8.99 33.49
CA ASN A 222 -18.20 9.39 34.72
C ASN A 222 -19.29 10.43 34.39
N PRO A 223 -20.57 10.16 34.75
CA PRO A 223 -21.70 11.01 34.38
C PRO A 223 -21.59 12.44 34.92
N ALA A 224 -20.81 12.68 35.98
CA ALA A 224 -20.58 14.02 36.52
C ALA A 224 -19.82 14.95 35.55
N TYR A 225 -18.96 14.39 34.69
CA TYR A 225 -18.10 15.17 33.78
C TYR A 225 -18.56 15.10 32.32
N LEU A 226 -19.53 14.25 31.99
CA LEU A 226 -20.05 14.10 30.63
C LEU A 226 -20.68 15.40 30.12
N ASN A 227 -21.46 16.08 30.95
CA ASN A 227 -22.12 17.35 30.57
C ASN A 227 -21.10 18.47 30.31
N ILE A 228 -20.03 18.52 31.09
CA ILE A 228 -18.95 19.50 30.93
C ILE A 228 -18.16 19.22 29.64
N ALA A 229 -17.96 17.94 29.28
CA ALA A 229 -17.27 17.56 28.06
C ALA A 229 -18.05 17.87 26.77
N LEU A 230 -19.38 18.10 26.88
CA LEU A 230 -20.27 18.42 25.77
C LEU A 230 -20.55 19.93 25.62
N GLU A 231 -20.21 20.74 26.64
CA GLU A 231 -20.29 22.21 26.55
C GLU A 231 -19.22 22.77 25.59
N LYS A 232 -19.62 23.78 24.82
CA LYS A 232 -18.81 24.43 23.77
C LYS A 232 -17.98 25.58 24.30
#